data_AF-A0A944ZJZ7-F1
#
_entry.id   AF-A0A944ZJZ7-F1
#
_cell.length_a   1.000
_cell.length_b   1.000
_cell.length_c   1.000
_cell.angle_alpha   90.00
_cell.angle_beta   90.00
_cell.angle_gamma   90.00
#
_symmetry.space_group_name_H-M   'P 1'
#
loop_
_entity.id
_entity.type
_entity.pdbx_description
1 polymer ?
#
loop_
_entity_poly.entity_id
_entity_poly.type
_entity_poly.pdbx_seq_one_letter_code
_entity_poly.pdbx_strand_id
1 'polypeptide(L)' 'MLKKELTLLNVYAIATGTTLSAGFFLLPGIAFNEAGPAVILSYMIAAIPLIPAMFSMVELS' A
#
# COMPACT_ATOMS: atom_id res chain seq x y z
N MET A 1 16.64 23.10 14.03
CA MET A 1 15.20 23.18 13.75
C MET A 1 15.01 22.98 12.25
N LEU A 2 14.72 21.76 11.80
CA LEU A 2 14.76 21.41 10.37
C LEU A 2 13.43 21.79 9.71
N LYS A 3 13.33 23.01 9.16
CA LYS A 3 12.27 23.39 8.22
C LYS A 3 12.54 22.71 6.87
N LYS A 4 12.37 21.40 6.79
CA LYS A 4 12.21 20.71 5.51
C LYS A 4 10.72 20.59 5.26
N GLU A 5 10.18 21.50 4.47
CA GLU A 5 8.82 21.34 3.97
C GLU A 5 8.80 20.18 2.98
N LEU A 6 8.25 19.06 3.42
CA LEU A 6 8.00 17.93 2.54
C LEU A 6 6.84 18.30 1.62
N THR A 7 7.15 18.56 0.35
CA THR A 7 6.14 18.64 -0.71
C THR A 7 5.37 17.32 -0.79
N LEU A 8 4.10 17.37 -1.23
CA LEU A 8 3.24 16.19 -1.39
C LEU A 8 3.91 15.05 -2.18
N LEU A 9 4.68 15.37 -3.22
CA LEU A 9 5.45 14.40 -3.99
C LEU A 9 6.52 13.68 -3.17
N ASN A 10 7.18 14.39 -2.24
CA ASN A 10 8.16 13.78 -1.36
C ASN A 10 7.49 12.83 -0.36
N VAL A 11 6.34 13.23 0.20
CA VAL A 11 5.55 12.38 1.10
C VAL A 11 5.04 11.14 0.35
N TYR A 12 4.50 11.32 -0.86
CA TYR A 12 4.04 10.24 -1.71
C TYR A 12 5.17 9.26 -2.06
N ALA A 13 6.34 9.76 -2.49
CA ALA A 13 7.49 8.93 -2.84
C ALA A 13 8.01 8.12 -1.63
N ILE A 14 8.04 8.73 -0.44
CA ILE A 14 8.46 8.05 0.79
C ILE A 14 7.45 6.99 1.19
N ALA A 15 6.15 7.34 1.22
CA ALA A 15 5.08 6.42 1.59
C ALA A 15 5.02 5.22 0.63
N THR A 16 4.98 5.47 -0.67
CA THR A 16 4.94 4.40 -1.69
C THR A 16 6.21 3.56 -1.69
N GLY A 17 7.40 4.18 -1.61
CA GLY A 17 8.67 3.46 -1.55
C GLY A 17 8.76 2.54 -0.33
N THR A 18 8.29 3.00 0.82
CA THR A 18 8.27 2.20 2.06
C THR A 18 7.27 1.05 1.95
N THR A 19 6.07 1.28 1.44
CA THR A 19 5.04 0.25 1.26
C THR A 19 5.45 -0.82 0.25
N LEU A 20 6.03 -0.43 -0.89
CA LEU A 20 6.50 -1.38 -1.91
C LEU A 20 7.70 -2.20 -1.40
N SER A 21 8.60 -1.57 -0.65
CA SER A 21 9.78 -2.25 -0.10
C SER A 21 9.45 -3.26 1.00
N ALA A 22 8.35 -3.09 1.74
CA ALA A 22 8.07 -3.89 2.93
C ALA A 22 7.56 -5.33 2.64
N GLY A 23 7.16 -5.65 1.41
CA GLY A 23 6.67 -7.00 1.12
C GLY A 23 6.08 -7.25 -0.27
N PHE A 24 5.94 -6.23 -1.12
CA PHE A 24 5.28 -6.39 -2.42
C PHE A 24 5.98 -7.41 -3.34
N PHE A 25 7.26 -7.72 -3.14
CA PHE A 25 7.97 -8.65 -4.03
C PHE A 25 7.85 -10.13 -3.62
N LEU A 26 7.62 -10.42 -2.34
CA LEU A 26 7.52 -11.79 -1.83
C LEU A 26 6.07 -12.29 -1.82
N LEU A 27 5.13 -11.42 -1.45
CA LEU A 27 3.72 -11.78 -1.32
C LEU A 27 3.04 -12.24 -2.64
N PRO A 28 3.34 -11.69 -3.83
CA PRO A 28 2.71 -12.13 -5.07
C PRO A 28 3.08 -13.56 -5.44
N GLY A 29 4.31 -14.00 -5.14
CA GLY A 29 4.76 -15.37 -5.44
C GLY A 29 4.00 -16.42 -4.64
N ILE A 30 3.82 -16.18 -3.33
CA ILE A 30 3.03 -17.06 -2.46
C ILE A 30 1.53 -16.98 -2.78
N ALA A 31 1.02 -15.78 -3.06
CA ALA A 31 -0.39 -15.57 -3.39
C ALA A 31 -0.75 -16.20 -4.75
N PHE A 32 0.18 -16.22 -5.71
CA PHE A 32 0.00 -16.93 -6.98
C PHE A 32 0.01 -18.44 -6.81
N ASN A 33 0.77 -18.99 -5.86
CA ASN A 33 0.75 -20.43 -5.58
C ASN A 33 -0.62 -20.88 -5.02
N GLU A 34 -1.27 -20.03 -4.23
CA GLU A 34 -2.59 -20.29 -3.64
C GLU A 34 -3.76 -19.99 -4.59
N ALA A 35 -3.75 -18.82 -5.24
CA ALA A 35 -4.88 -18.33 -6.05
C ALA A 35 -4.67 -18.52 -7.58
N GLY A 36 -3.47 -18.90 -8.02
CA GLY A 36 -3.13 -19.02 -9.44
C GLY A 36 -3.33 -17.71 -10.21
N PRO A 37 -3.78 -17.77 -11.48
CA PRO A 37 -4.06 -16.59 -12.29
C PRO A 37 -5.10 -15.64 -11.70
N ALA A 38 -5.95 -16.12 -10.79
CA ALA A 38 -6.96 -15.32 -10.12
C ALA A 38 -6.40 -14.40 -9.02
N VAL A 39 -5.09 -14.42 -8.75
CA VAL A 39 -4.44 -13.56 -7.75
C VAL A 39 -4.75 -12.07 -7.93
N ILE A 40 -4.93 -11.62 -9.17
CA ILE A 40 -5.30 -10.23 -9.50
C ILE A 40 -6.67 -9.88 -8.91
N LEU A 41 -7.65 -10.80 -9.01
CA LEU A 41 -8.97 -10.62 -8.41
C LEU A 41 -8.87 -10.61 -6.87
N SER A 42 -8.04 -11.49 -6.30
CA SER A 42 -7.79 -11.52 -4.86
C SER A 42 -7.21 -10.20 -4.34
N TYR A 43 -6.25 -9.60 -5.05
CA TYR A 43 -5.71 -8.28 -4.72
C TYR A 43 -6.75 -7.15 -4.84
N MET A 44 -7.63 -7.20 -5.85
CA MET A 44 -8.73 -6.23 -5.96
C MET A 44 -9.71 -6.34 -4.79
N ILE A 45 -10.05 -7.56 -4.37
CA ILE A 45 -10.92 -7.76 -3.20
C ILE A 45 -10.21 -7.30 -1.93
N ALA A 46 -8.91 -7.57 -1.78
CA ALA A 46 -8.11 -7.13 -0.63
C ALA A 46 -8.00 -5.60 -0.52
N ALA A 47 -8.18 -4.86 -1.62
CA ALA A 47 -8.20 -3.40 -1.60
C ALA A 47 -9.48 -2.81 -0.98
N ILE A 48 -10.60 -3.54 -1.00
CA ILE A 48 -11.89 -3.09 -0.46
C ILE A 48 -11.81 -2.72 1.03
N PRO A 49 -11.30 -3.59 1.94
CA PRO A 49 -11.17 -3.24 3.36
C PRO A 49 -10.12 -2.15 3.62
N LEU A 50 -9.24 -1.85 2.66
CA LEU A 50 -8.26 -0.77 2.77
C LEU A 50 -8.93 0.61 2.70
N ILE A 51 -10.06 0.72 1.99
CA ILE A 51 -10.81 1.97 1.83
C ILE A 51 -11.28 2.53 3.18
N PRO A 52 -12.07 1.81 4.01
CA PRO A 52 -12.50 2.34 5.30
C PRO A 52 -11.33 2.61 6.25
N ALA A 53 -10.29 1.75 6.25
CA ALA A 53 -9.09 1.98 7.05
C ALA A 53 -8.36 3.28 6.66
N MET A 54 -8.27 3.57 5.35
CA MET A 54 -7.70 4.82 4.85
C MET A 54 -8.53 6.03 5.26
N PHE A 55 -9.85 5.95 5.18
CA PHE A 55 -10.73 7.02 5.65
C PHE A 55 -10.53 7.31 7.13
N SER A 56 -10.46 6.29 7.99
CA SER A 56 -10.19 6.48 9.42
C SER A 56 -8.83 7.14 9.69
N MET A 57 -7.79 6.82 8.92
CA MET A 57 -6.48 7.46 9.03
C MET A 57 -6.53 8.94 8.62
N VAL A 58 -7.26 9.27 7.55
CA VAL A 58 -7.44 10.65 7.10
C VAL A 58 -8.24 11.47 8.10
N GLU A 59 -9.27 10.87 8.73
CA GLU A 59 -10.07 11.54 9.78
C GLU A 59 -9.25 11.84 11.05
N LEU A 60 -8.22 11.03 11.33
CA LEU A 60 -7.34 11.19 12.50
C LEU A 60 -6.14 12.12 12.24
N SER A 61 -5.88 12.48 10.98
CA SER A 61 -4.71 13.26 10.55
C SER A 61 -4.89 14.76 10.66
#